data_AF-A0A7C7RHB6-F1
#
_entry.id   AF-A0A7C7RHB6-F1
#
_cell.length_a   1.000
_cell.length_b   1.000
_cell.length_c   1.000
_cell.angle_alpha   90.00
_cell.angle_beta   90.00
_cell.angle_gamma   90.00
#
_symmetry.space_group_name_H-M   'P 1'
#
loop_
_entity.id
_entity.type
_entity.pdbx_description
1 polymer ?
#
loop_
_entity_poly.entity_id
_entity_poly.type
_entity_poly.pdbx_seq_one_letter_code
_entity_poly.pdbx_strand_id
1 'polypeptide(L)' 'MTVSSPRKSLRGSVKATENPRDRALVHVLFEAALRPGELLGMTVGSVEFRDKYYLITVNGKISVKRVPLS' A
#
# COMPACT_ATOMS: atom_id res chain seq x y z
N MET A 1 24.34 -14.82 6.16
CA MET A 1 23.41 -13.68 6.05
C MET A 1 22.03 -14.14 6.47
N THR A 2 21.58 -13.78 7.67
CA THR A 2 20.25 -14.15 8.15
C THR A 2 19.23 -13.22 7.49
N VAL A 3 18.41 -13.74 6.57
CA VAL A 3 17.37 -12.95 5.91
C VAL A 3 16.33 -12.59 6.97
N SER A 4 16.32 -11.33 7.41
CA SER A 4 15.34 -10.84 8.38
C SER A 4 13.93 -10.94 7.78
N SER A 5 12.96 -11.44 8.56
CA SER A 5 11.58 -11.61 8.11
C SER A 5 11.00 -10.29 7.54
N PRO A 6 10.32 -10.30 6.38
CA PRO A 6 9.73 -9.10 5.77
C PRO A 6 8.77 -8.33 6.69
N ARG A 7 8.12 -9.02 7.62
CA ARG A 7 7.26 -8.38 8.63
C ARG A 7 8.05 -7.56 9.65
N LYS A 8 9.28 -7.97 9.95
CA LYS A 8 10.15 -7.26 10.91
C LYS A 8 10.69 -5.98 10.29
N SER A 9 11.07 -6.01 9.01
CA SER A 9 11.48 -4.80 8.28
C SER A 9 10.32 -3.82 8.10
N LEU A 10 9.13 -4.31 7.72
CA LEU A 10 7.93 -3.47 7.60
C LEU A 10 7.62 -2.71 8.90
N ARG A 11 7.58 -3.42 10.03
CA ARG A 11 7.32 -2.80 11.34
C ARG A 11 8.37 -1.74 11.69
N GLY A 12 9.63 -1.94 11.28
CA GLY A 12 10.67 -0.93 11.43
C GLY A 12 10.36 0.33 10.62
N SER A 13 10.05 0.18 9.33
CA SER A 13 9.71 1.30 8.45
C SER A 13 8.46 2.06 8.92
N VAL A 14 7.40 1.36 9.34
CA VAL A 14 6.16 1.95 9.86
C VAL A 14 6.39 2.74 11.15
N LYS A 15 7.31 2.29 12.02
CA LYS A 15 7.69 3.01 13.23
C LYS A 15 8.55 4.24 12.95
N ALA A 16 9.34 4.20 11.88
CA ALA A 16 10.20 5.30 11.47
C ALA A 16 9.46 6.42 10.73
N THR A 17 8.20 6.19 10.29
CA THR A 17 7.40 7.23 9.62
C THR A 17 6.66 8.11 10.63
N GLU A 18 6.95 9.41 10.60
CA GLU A 18 6.28 10.42 11.40
C GLU A 18 5.01 10.95 10.72
N ASN A 19 5.01 11.02 9.39
CA ASN A 19 3.86 11.46 8.61
C ASN A 19 2.83 10.32 8.44
N PRO A 20 1.55 10.53 8.80
CA PRO A 20 0.51 9.51 8.63
C PRO A 20 0.32 9.08 7.17
N ARG A 21 0.56 9.97 6.21
CA ARG A 21 0.53 9.66 4.78
C ARG A 21 1.59 8.63 4.42
N ASP A 22 2.83 8.85 4.89
CA ASP A 22 3.95 7.99 4.55
C ASP A 22 3.80 6.62 5.21
N ARG A 23 3.20 6.59 6.41
CA ARG A 23 2.78 5.33 7.05
C ARG A 23 1.77 4.56 6.20
N ALA A 24 0.71 5.23 5.72
CA ALA A 24 -0.28 4.62 4.84
C ALA A 24 0.36 4.10 3.55
N LEU A 25 1.26 4.87 2.93
CA LEU A 25 2.00 4.44 1.73
C LEU A 25 2.75 3.12 1.96
N VAL A 26 3.46 3.00 3.08
CA VAL A 26 4.24 1.79 3.41
C VAL A 26 3.33 0.57 3.57
N HIS A 27 2.16 0.72 4.20
CA HIS A 27 1.17 -0.34 4.31
C HIS A 27 0.61 -0.77 2.95
N VAL A 28 0.17 0.20 2.14
CA VAL A 28 -0.39 -0.08 0.81
C VAL A 28 0.64 -0.75 -0.10
N LEU A 29 1.90 -0.30 -0.08
CA LEU A 29 2.98 -0.91 -0.86
C LEU A 29 3.23 -2.36 -0.46
N PHE A 30 3.19 -2.65 0.84
CA PHE A 30 3.43 -4.00 1.34
C PHE A 30 2.27 -4.95 1.04
N GLU A 31 1.03 -4.51 1.19
CA GLU A 31 -0.15 -5.37 0.99
C GLU A 31 -0.55 -5.51 -0.48
N ALA A 32 -0.53 -4.42 -1.26
CA ALA A 32 -0.98 -4.45 -2.65
C ALA A 32 0.13 -4.69 -3.68
N ALA A 33 1.40 -4.71 -3.26
CA ALA A 33 2.57 -4.91 -4.12
C ALA A 33 2.57 -3.98 -5.36
N LEU A 34 2.08 -2.76 -5.19
CA LEU A 34 1.95 -1.77 -6.26
C LEU A 34 3.30 -1.18 -6.64
N ARG A 35 3.45 -0.80 -7.91
CA ARG A 35 4.61 -0.04 -8.35
C ARG A 35 4.50 1.41 -7.86
N PRO A 36 5.62 2.10 -7.56
CA PRO A 36 5.58 3.50 -7.14
C PRO A 36 4.79 4.41 -8.07
N GLY A 37 4.89 4.22 -9.40
CA GLY A 37 4.14 5.01 -10.38
C GLY A 37 2.62 4.80 -10.33
N GLU A 38 2.15 3.62 -9.95
CA GLU A 38 0.71 3.35 -9.77
C GLU A 38 0.20 4.03 -8.49
N LEU A 39 1.06 4.10 -7.46
CA LEU A 39 0.76 4.70 -6.16
C LEU A 39 0.72 6.25 -6.24
N LEU A 40 1.64 6.86 -6.98
CA LEU A 40 1.73 8.31 -7.16
C LEU A 40 0.50 8.91 -7.86
N GLY A 41 -0.18 8.11 -8.69
CA GLY A 41 -1.40 8.51 -9.39
C GLY A 41 -2.69 8.28 -8.60
N MET A 42 -2.62 7.73 -7.39
CA MET A 42 -3.81 7.49 -6.57
C MET A 42 -4.38 8.79 -6.02
N THR A 43 -5.71 8.87 -5.99
CA THR A 43 -6.45 9.96 -5.35
C THR A 43 -7.37 9.40 -4.26
N VAL A 44 -8.02 10.27 -3.49
CA VAL A 44 -9.02 9.83 -2.50
C VAL A 44 -10.15 9.02 -3.16
N GLY A 45 -10.51 9.34 -4.41
CA GLY A 45 -11.51 8.58 -5.17
C GLY A 45 -11.05 7.20 -5.64
N SER A 46 -9.76 6.87 -5.48
CA SER A 46 -9.21 5.55 -5.78
C SER A 46 -9.46 4.52 -4.67
N VAL A 47 -10.05 4.92 -3.53
CA VAL A 47 -10.26 4.05 -2.36
C VAL A 47 -11.75 3.94 -2.07
N GLU A 48 -12.26 2.72 -2.06
CA GLU A 48 -13.61 2.40 -1.57
C GLU A 48 -13.52 1.78 -0.16
N PHE A 49 -14.34 2.28 0.74
CA PHE A 49 -14.48 1.77 2.10
C PHE A 49 -15.59 0.73 2.12
N ARG A 50 -15.29 -0.50 2.54
CA ARG A 50 -16.27 -1.58 2.71
C ARG A 50 -16.19 -2.12 4.15
N ASP A 51 -17.21 -2.84 4.58
CA ASP A 51 -17.38 -3.24 5.99
C ASP A 51 -16.18 -3.98 6.61
N LYS A 52 -15.42 -4.74 5.80
CA LYS A 52 -14.33 -5.61 6.30
C LYS A 52 -12.98 -5.37 5.62
N TYR A 53 -12.94 -4.51 4.61
CA TYR A 53 -11.73 -4.28 3.81
C TYR A 53 -11.84 -2.97 3.05
N TYR A 54 -10.71 -2.47 2.58
CA TYR A 54 -10.65 -1.32 1.69
C TYR A 54 -10.35 -1.81 0.27
N LEU A 55 -11.06 -1.32 -0.73
CA LEU A 55 -10.78 -1.65 -2.12
C LEU A 55 -10.04 -0.50 -2.78
N ILE A 56 -8.79 -0.74 -3.18
CA ILE A 56 -7.99 0.23 -3.92
C ILE A 56 -8.10 -0.05 -5.41
N THR A 57 -8.36 0.98 -6.19
CA THR A 57 -8.34 0.94 -7.66
C THR A 57 -7.18 1.77 -8.20
N VAL A 58 -6.27 1.14 -8.96
CA VAL A 58 -5.16 1.85 -9.61
C VAL A 58 -5.11 1.59 -11.11
N ASN A 59 -4.64 2.59 -11.86
CA ASN A 59 -4.37 2.47 -13.27
C ASN A 59 -2.98 1.85 -13.46
N GLY A 60 -2.94 0.55 -13.77
CA GLY A 60 -1.70 -0.11 -14.13
C GLY A 60 -1.26 0.24 -15.55
N LYS A 61 -0.05 -0.21 -15.92
CA LYS A 61 0.51 0.03 -17.27
C LYS A 61 -0.37 -0.48 -18.41
N ILE A 62 -1.10 -1.57 -18.18
CA ILE A 62 -1.88 -2.28 -19.22
C ILE A 62 -3.38 -2.27 -18.89
N SER A 63 -3.73 -2.36 -17.61
CA SER A 63 -5.13 -2.44 -17.18
C SER A 63 -5.33 -1.84 -15.79
N VAL A 64 -6.59 -1.54 -15.49
CA VAL A 64 -7.02 -1.14 -14.16
C VAL A 64 -6.94 -2.34 -13.22
N LYS A 65 -6.31 -2.15 -12.06
CA LYS A 65 -6.21 -3.17 -11.00
C LYS A 65 -7.10 -2.76 -9.82
N ARG A 66 -7.75 -3.75 -9.21
CA ARG A 66 -8.51 -3.59 -7.97
C ARG A 66 -7.94 -4.53 -6.93
N VAL A 67 -7.48 -3.99 -5.81
CA VAL A 67 -6.78 -4.75 -4.76
C VAL A 67 -7.46 -4.51 -3.42
N PRO A 68 -7.98 -5.55 -2.76
CA PRO A 68 -8.50 -5.43 -1.41
C PRO A 68 -7.36 -5.38 -0.39
N LEU A 69 -7.46 -4.49 0.60
CA LEU A 69 -6.57 -4.33 1.74
C LEU A 69 -7.27 -4.68 3.05
N SER A 70 -6.52 -5.24 4.01
CA SER A 70 -7.05 -5.81 5.27
C SER A 70 -6.42 -5.23 6.52
#